data_AF-A0A8T5NEI4-F1
#
_entry.id   AF-A0A8T5NEI4-F1
#
_cell.length_a   1.000
_cell.length_b   1.000
_cell.length_c   1.000
_cell.angle_alpha   90.00
_cell.angle_beta   90.00
_cell.angle_gamma   90.00
#
_symmetry.space_group_name_H-M   'P 1'
#
loop_
_entity.id
_entity.type
_entity.pdbx_description
1 polymer ?
#
loop_
_entity_poly.entity_id
_entity_poly.type
_entity_poly.pdbx_seq_one_letter_code
_entity_poly.pdbx_strand_id
1 'polypeptide(L)'
;MISRRKAIYIIFLVTLVLFSSGCTNYIRDSSYTMRFSINETSEPLEGNVYLNGAQLGYSSNGVFATTLEKLRPGLIALNGTYDNQPFEVYFEFPMENMNYSGINYSIRKEALPG
;
A
#
# COMPACT_ATOMS: atom_id res chain seq x y z
N MET A 1 37.62 -17.77 -42.11
CA MET A 1 37.57 -16.31 -42.37
C MET A 1 36.11 -15.86 -42.44
N ILE A 2 35.60 -15.23 -41.38
CA ILE A 2 34.27 -14.62 -41.40
C ILE A 2 34.36 -13.36 -42.26
N SER A 3 33.59 -13.31 -43.33
CA SER A 3 33.51 -12.14 -44.23
C SER A 3 33.10 -10.91 -43.43
N ARG A 4 33.81 -9.78 -43.62
CA ARG A 4 33.56 -8.49 -42.94
C ARG A 4 32.09 -8.08 -42.94
N ARG A 5 31.33 -8.45 -43.98
CA ARG A 5 29.89 -8.18 -44.07
C ARG A 5 29.06 -8.98 -43.05
N LYS A 6 29.41 -10.25 -42.79
CA LYS A 6 28.73 -11.09 -41.79
C LYS A 6 29.02 -10.65 -40.36
N ALA A 7 30.23 -10.14 -40.09
CA ALA A 7 30.59 -9.59 -38.78
C ALA A 7 29.75 -8.35 -38.41
N ILE A 8 29.47 -7.47 -39.38
CA ILE A 8 28.64 -6.28 -39.17
C ILE A 8 27.18 -6.66 -38.85
N TYR A 9 26.62 -7.64 -39.55
CA TYR A 9 25.26 -8.14 -39.27
C TYR A 9 25.14 -8.75 -37.87
N ILE A 10 26.16 -9.47 -37.41
CA ILE A 10 26.17 -10.07 -36.07
C ILE A 10 26.25 -8.99 -34.99
N ILE A 11 27.09 -7.96 -35.18
CA ILE A 11 27.19 -6.84 -34.23
C ILE A 11 25.88 -6.03 -34.19
N PHE A 12 25.22 -5.83 -35.33
CA PHE A 12 23.94 -5.14 -35.41
C PHE A 12 22.81 -5.92 -34.71
N LEU A 13 22.78 -7.26 -34.85
CA LEU A 13 21.82 -8.11 -34.15
C LEU A 13 22.04 -8.13 -32.62
N VAL A 14 23.29 -8.19 -32.16
CA VAL A 14 23.61 -8.18 -30.71
C VAL A 14 23.26 -6.83 -30.08
N THR A 15 23.49 -5.72 -30.78
CA THR A 15 23.10 -4.38 -30.28
C THR A 15 21.59 -4.19 -30.24
N LEU A 16 20.83 -4.74 -31.20
CA LEU A 16 19.37 -4.65 -31.22
C LEU A 16 18.70 -5.38 -30.03
N VAL A 17 19.26 -6.52 -29.59
CA VAL A 17 18.72 -7.28 -28.44
C VAL A 17 19.04 -6.61 -27.10
N LEU A 18 20.10 -5.81 -27.00
CA LEU A 18 20.47 -5.09 -25.78
C LEU A 18 19.63 -3.82 -25.54
N PHE A 19 18.96 -3.29 -26.58
CA PHE A 19 18.08 -2.12 -26.46
C PHE A 19 16.62 -2.48 -26.12
N SER A 20 16.19 -3.73 -26.28
CA SER A 20 14.80 -4.14 -26.03
C SER A 20 14.50 -4.55 -24.58
N SER A 21 15.51 -4.69 -23.72
CA SER A 21 15.35 -4.98 -22.29
C SER A 21 15.18 -3.73 -21.42
N GLY A 22 15.11 -2.54 -22.03
CA GLY A 22 15.17 -1.25 -21.34
C GLY A 22 13.85 -0.52 -21.13
N CYS A 23 12.71 -1.20 -21.00
CA CYS A 23 11.44 -0.57 -20.57
C CYS A 23 10.51 -1.61 -19.93
N THR A 24 10.95 -2.29 -18.86
CA THR A 24 9.96 -2.75 -17.89
C THR A 24 9.49 -1.51 -17.16
N ASN A 25 8.30 -1.01 -17.53
CA ASN A 25 7.62 0.03 -16.78
C ASN A 25 7.49 -0.45 -15.34
N TYR A 26 8.39 0.00 -14.48
CA TYR A 26 8.13 0.12 -13.05
C TYR A 26 6.98 1.11 -12.93
N ILE A 27 5.75 0.61 -13.08
CA ILE A 27 4.59 1.26 -12.49
C ILE A 27 4.88 1.20 -11.01
N ARG A 28 5.52 2.26 -10.51
CA ARG A 28 5.71 2.46 -9.08
C ARG A 28 4.33 2.81 -8.57
N ASP A 29 3.52 1.78 -8.34
CA ASP A 29 2.27 1.90 -7.62
C ASP A 29 2.56 2.76 -6.40
N SER A 30 1.98 3.95 -6.36
CA SER A 30 2.25 4.89 -5.29
C SER A 30 1.69 4.29 -4.01
N SER A 31 2.58 3.66 -3.24
CA SER A 31 2.27 2.98 -2.00
C SER A 31 1.77 3.99 -0.99
N TYR A 32 0.62 3.70 -0.40
CA TYR A 32 -0.01 4.48 0.66
C TYR A 32 -0.08 3.62 1.92
N THR A 33 0.39 4.15 3.05
CA THR A 33 0.45 3.41 4.32
C THR A 33 -0.49 4.01 5.35
N MET A 34 -1.38 3.20 5.92
CA MET A 34 -2.17 3.54 7.09
C MET A 34 -1.60 2.84 8.31
N ARG A 35 -1.42 3.58 9.41
CA ARG A 35 -1.01 3.01 10.70
C ARG A 35 -2.12 3.16 11.73
N PHE A 36 -2.39 2.13 12.50
CA PHE A 36 -3.44 2.09 13.51
C PHE A 36 -2.83 1.72 14.86
N SER A 37 -3.04 2.55 15.88
CA SER A 37 -2.51 2.29 17.21
C SER A 37 -3.38 2.85 18.33
N ILE A 38 -3.19 2.33 19.54
CA ILE A 38 -3.73 2.93 20.77
C ILE A 38 -2.85 4.11 21.15
N ASN A 39 -3.45 5.27 21.36
CA ASN A 39 -2.77 6.54 21.57
C ASN A 39 -1.89 6.54 22.84
N GLU A 40 -2.35 5.88 23.90
CA GLU A 40 -1.67 5.87 25.20
C GLU A 40 -0.45 4.92 25.24
N THR A 41 -0.54 3.78 24.55
CA THR A 41 0.46 2.71 24.62
C THR A 41 1.28 2.54 23.34
N SER A 42 0.87 3.20 22.24
CA SER A 42 1.36 2.92 20.88
C SER A 42 1.21 1.45 20.46
N GLU A 43 0.34 0.70 21.14
CA GLU A 43 0.06 -0.70 20.82
C GLU A 43 -0.60 -0.77 19.43
N PRO A 44 -0.09 -1.62 18.52
CA PRO A 44 -0.62 -1.75 17.18
C PRO A 44 -2.00 -2.39 17.17
N LEU A 45 -2.90 -1.89 16.31
CA LEU A 45 -4.23 -2.47 16.14
C LEU A 45 -4.31 -3.30 14.86
N GLU A 46 -4.70 -4.56 15.03
CA GLU A 46 -4.92 -5.49 13.93
C GLU A 46 -6.40 -5.57 13.55
N GLY A 47 -6.67 -5.81 12.27
CA GLY A 47 -8.04 -5.96 11.80
C GLY A 47 -8.23 -5.73 10.31
N ASN A 48 -9.43 -6.07 9.82
CA ASN A 48 -9.85 -5.78 8.46
C ASN A 48 -10.07 -4.27 8.29
N VAL A 49 -9.51 -3.72 7.21
CA VAL A 49 -9.63 -2.30 6.85
C VAL A 49 -10.65 -2.17 5.74
N TYR A 50 -11.62 -1.30 5.94
CA TYR A 50 -12.66 -0.97 4.96
C TYR A 50 -12.60 0.51 4.62
N LEU A 51 -12.98 0.86 3.39
CA LEU A 51 -13.22 2.22 2.96
C LEU A 51 -14.63 2.31 2.37
N ASN A 52 -15.47 3.17 2.93
CA ASN A 52 -16.86 3.35 2.49
C ASN A 52 -17.63 2.00 2.40
N GLY A 53 -17.36 1.09 3.33
CA GLY A 53 -17.95 -0.26 3.38
C GLY A 53 -17.29 -1.32 2.47
N ALA A 54 -16.35 -0.93 1.59
CA ALA A 54 -15.60 -1.89 0.76
C ALA A 54 -14.32 -2.34 1.48
N GLN A 55 -14.10 -3.66 1.59
CA GLN A 55 -12.90 -4.20 2.21
C GLN A 55 -11.67 -3.90 1.35
N LEU A 56 -10.66 -3.27 1.94
CA LEU A 56 -9.39 -2.96 1.30
C LEU A 56 -8.33 -4.03 1.60
N GLY A 57 -8.34 -4.59 2.81
CA GLY A 57 -7.38 -5.61 3.25
C GLY A 57 -7.33 -5.78 4.76
N TYR A 58 -6.16 -6.16 5.29
CA TYR A 58 -5.92 -6.42 6.72
C TYR A 58 -4.73 -5.60 7.22
N SER A 59 -4.91 -4.93 8.37
CA SER A 59 -3.84 -4.28 9.14
C SER A 59 -3.12 -5.33 9.98
N SER A 60 -1.83 -5.53 9.73
CA SER A 60 -0.98 -6.44 10.50
C SER A 60 0.09 -5.64 11.23
N ASN A 61 0.29 -5.92 12.52
CA ASN A 61 1.17 -5.13 13.37
C ASN A 61 0.88 -3.61 13.28
N GLY A 62 -0.41 -3.27 13.20
CA GLY A 62 -0.88 -1.88 13.12
C GLY A 62 -0.62 -1.20 11.78
N VAL A 63 -0.20 -1.92 10.74
CA VAL A 63 0.13 -1.34 9.43
C VAL A 63 -0.71 -1.98 8.34
N PHE A 64 -1.34 -1.13 7.53
CA PHE A 64 -2.00 -1.50 6.28
C PHE A 64 -1.37 -0.72 5.11
N ALA A 65 -0.95 -1.44 4.06
CA ALA A 65 -0.39 -0.84 2.85
C ALA A 65 -1.32 -1.09 1.66
N THR A 66 -1.52 -0.06 0.85
CA THR A 66 -2.37 -0.10 -0.35
C THR A 66 -1.83 0.84 -1.43
N THR A 67 -2.57 1.02 -2.52
CA THR A 67 -2.25 1.99 -3.57
C THR A 67 -3.24 3.14 -3.54
N LEU A 68 -2.79 4.35 -3.89
CA LEU A 68 -3.66 5.54 -3.98
C LEU A 68 -4.88 5.32 -4.91
N GLU A 69 -4.75 4.46 -5.92
CA GLU A 69 -5.84 4.13 -6.86
C GLU A 69 -7.05 3.49 -6.19
N LYS A 70 -6.83 2.74 -5.10
CA LYS A 70 -7.88 2.09 -4.30
C LYS A 70 -8.52 3.04 -3.28
N LEU A 71 -7.97 4.24 -3.10
CA LEU A 71 -8.40 5.19 -2.07
C LEU A 71 -9.25 6.31 -2.64
N ARG A 72 -10.28 6.69 -1.90
CA ARG A 72 -11.17 7.82 -2.18
C ARG A 72 -11.53 8.47 -0.84
N PRO A 73 -11.83 9.77 -0.81
CA PRO A 73 -12.28 10.40 0.42
C PRO A 73 -13.50 9.70 1.02
N GLY A 74 -13.58 9.64 2.35
CA GLY A 74 -14.69 9.01 3.03
C GLY A 74 -14.32 8.45 4.40
N LEU A 75 -14.91 7.31 4.74
CA LEU A 75 -14.80 6.71 6.07
C LEU A 75 -13.99 5.42 6.01
N ILE A 76 -12.89 5.38 6.76
CA ILE A 76 -12.13 4.16 7.03
C ILE A 76 -12.73 3.47 8.24
N ALA A 77 -13.03 2.18 8.14
CA ALA A 77 -13.39 1.36 9.29
C ALA A 77 -12.28 0.32 9.54
N LEU A 78 -11.90 0.14 10.80
CA LEU A 78 -11.03 -0.95 11.25
C LEU A 78 -11.86 -1.89 12.13
N ASN A 79 -12.02 -3.12 11.67
CA ASN A 79 -12.74 -4.19 12.38
C ASN A 79 -11.75 -5.27 12.81
N GLY A 80 -11.58 -5.45 14.11
CA GLY A 80 -10.58 -6.35 14.69
C GLY A 80 -11.01 -6.94 16.01
N THR A 81 -10.04 -7.48 16.74
CA THR A 81 -10.23 -8.00 18.09
C THR A 81 -9.20 -7.43 19.04
N TYR A 82 -9.64 -6.98 20.21
CA TYR A 82 -8.79 -6.51 21.30
C TYR A 82 -9.21 -7.26 22.57
N ASP A 83 -8.26 -7.87 23.29
CA ASP A 83 -8.54 -8.73 24.46
C ASP A 83 -9.63 -9.80 24.21
N ASN A 84 -9.60 -10.42 23.02
CA ASN A 84 -10.59 -11.40 22.53
C ASN A 84 -12.01 -10.87 22.34
N GLN A 85 -12.22 -9.56 22.42
CA GLN A 85 -13.51 -8.92 22.13
C GLN A 85 -13.45 -8.21 20.77
N PRO A 86 -14.51 -8.34 19.93
CA PRO A 86 -14.55 -7.66 18.65
C PRO A 86 -14.69 -6.15 18.84
N PHE A 87 -14.02 -5.37 18.01
CA PHE A 87 -14.18 -3.92 17.96
C PHE A 87 -14.38 -3.46 16.52
N GLU A 88 -15.05 -2.32 16.36
CA GLU A 88 -15.13 -1.59 15.10
C GLU A 88 -14.96 -0.11 15.38
N VAL A 89 -13.96 0.52 14.75
CA VAL A 89 -13.65 1.94 14.90
C VAL A 89 -13.59 2.62 13.54
N TYR A 90 -13.96 3.90 13.51
CA TYR A 90 -14.11 4.66 12.29
C TYR A 90 -13.21 5.90 12.29
N PHE A 91 -12.63 6.20 11.13
CA PHE A 91 -11.76 7.35 10.90
C PHE A 91 -12.15 8.08 9.62
N GLU A 92 -12.09 9.41 9.68
CA GLU A 92 -12.24 10.22 8.48
C GLU A 92 -10.97 10.14 7.62
N PHE A 93 -11.17 9.96 6.32
CA PHE A 93 -10.14 10.03 5.30
C PHE A 93 -10.50 11.15 4.32
N PRO A 94 -10.18 12.42 4.65
CA PRO A 94 -10.50 13.55 3.79
C PRO A 94 -9.55 13.66 2.58
N MET A 95 -9.89 14.52 1.62
CA MET A 95 -9.18 14.64 0.32
C MET A 95 -7.71 15.02 0.48
N GLU A 96 -7.38 15.82 1.50
CA GLU A 96 -6.03 16.30 1.78
C GLU A 96 -5.06 15.15 2.06
N ASN A 97 -5.57 14.04 2.62
CA ASN A 97 -4.76 12.86 2.93
C ASN A 97 -4.27 12.13 1.68
N MET A 98 -4.90 12.35 0.52
CA MET A 98 -4.47 11.76 -0.76
C MET A 98 -3.16 12.36 -1.28
N ASN A 99 -2.71 13.50 -0.75
CA ASN A 99 -1.46 14.15 -1.14
C ASN A 99 -0.23 13.61 -0.39
N TYR A 100 -0.43 12.69 0.55
CA TYR A 100 0.64 12.10 1.37
C TYR A 100 0.90 10.64 0.98
N SER A 101 2.02 10.09 1.46
CA SER A 101 2.34 8.66 1.33
C SER A 101 1.72 7.79 2.42
N GLY A 102 1.03 8.40 3.39
CA GLY A 102 0.39 7.67 4.46
C GLY A 102 -0.23 8.56 5.53
N ILE A 103 -0.88 7.90 6.48
CA ILE A 103 -1.55 8.50 7.63
C ILE A 103 -1.43 7.61 8.86
N ASN A 104 -1.39 8.24 10.03
CA ASN A 104 -1.48 7.56 11.31
C ASN A 104 -2.85 7.86 11.93
N TYR A 105 -3.55 6.80 12.29
CA TYR A 105 -4.78 6.83 13.05
C TYR A 105 -4.51 6.32 14.46
N SER A 106 -4.86 7.13 15.45
CA SER A 106 -4.78 6.75 16.84
C SER A 106 -6.17 6.83 17.48
N ILE A 107 -6.48 5.84 18.32
CA ILE A 107 -7.69 5.82 19.16
C ILE A 107 -7.29 5.79 20.61
N ARG A 108 -8.16 6.28 21.49
CA ARG A 108 -7.97 6.06 22.92
C ARG A 108 -8.42 4.68 23.33
N LYS A 109 -7.77 4.10 24.35
CA LYS A 109 -8.14 2.77 24.86
C LYS A 109 -9.61 2.66 25.26
N GLU A 110 -10.26 3.75 25.71
CA GLU A 110 -11.67 3.71 26.12
C GLU A 110 -12.65 3.47 24.95
N ALA A 111 -12.19 3.62 23.70
CA ALA A 111 -12.98 3.30 22.52
C ALA A 111 -12.98 1.79 22.20
N LEU A 112 -12.14 1.00 22.88
CA LEU A 112 -12.04 -0.45 22.72
C LEU A 112 -12.85 -1.17 23.81
N PRO A 113 -13.34 -2.39 23.52
CA PRO A 113 -13.90 -3.26 24.54
C PRO A 113 -12.85 -3.56 25.62
N GLY A 114 -13.30 -3.68 26.88
CA GLY A 114 -12.48 -3.94 28.06
C GLY A 114 -12.88 -5.20 28.81
#